data_AF-A0A347WHK9-F1
#
_entry.id   AF-A0A347WHK9-F1
#
_cell.length_a   1.000
_cell.length_b   1.000
_cell.length_c   1.000
_cell.angle_alpha   90.00
_cell.angle_beta   90.00
_cell.angle_gamma   90.00
#
_symmetry.space_group_name_H-M   'P 1'
#
loop_
_entity.id
_entity.type
_entity.pdbx_description
1 polymer ?
#
loop_
_entity_poly.entity_id
_entity_poly.type
_entity_poly.pdbx_seq_one_letter_code
_entity_poly.pdbx_strand_id
1 'polypeptide(L)'
;MKEEHYIARDAQGIAKTALVTALYVTLTMIVSPISFGPIQFRISEGLNYLGLFHKRYVTAISLGVIIVNAMFSTPLDVIVGTFHTVISLLIARFLADKMGTLFKKECLARFITMAVVFSLTMFIIAWMLYYIEAVPFFWETYLTLAISELIAMILGGLIVYPLSFRIDFNQ
;
A
#
# COMPACT_ATOMS: atom_id res chain seq x y z
N MET A 1 -34.62 5.30 13.72
CA MET A 1 -33.66 6.43 13.91
C MET A 1 -32.23 6.01 14.26
N LYS A 2 -31.88 5.51 15.46
CA LYS A 2 -30.47 5.15 15.77
C LYS A 2 -29.94 3.98 14.93
N GLU A 3 -30.81 3.00 14.67
CA GLU A 3 -30.48 1.79 13.91
C GLU A 3 -30.30 2.09 12.40
N GLU A 4 -31.19 2.89 11.81
CA GLU A 4 -31.05 3.36 10.42
C GLU A 4 -29.79 4.22 10.22
N HIS A 5 -29.46 5.06 11.20
CA HIS A 5 -28.24 5.87 11.15
C HIS A 5 -26.96 5.01 11.27
N TYR A 6 -27.03 3.90 12.03
CA TYR A 6 -25.94 2.93 12.13
C TYR A 6 -25.73 2.17 10.82
N ILE A 7 -26.81 1.62 10.23
CA ILE A 7 -26.77 0.92 8.94
C ILE A 7 -26.26 1.83 7.82
N ALA A 8 -26.68 3.11 7.80
CA ALA A 8 -26.21 4.07 6.81
C ALA A 8 -24.69 4.35 6.91
N ARG A 9 -24.14 4.46 8.14
CA ARG A 9 -22.68 4.61 8.35
C ARG A 9 -21.90 3.37 7.92
N ASP A 10 -22.42 2.19 8.20
CA ASP A 10 -21.79 0.93 7.79
C ASP A 10 -21.81 0.75 6.27
N ALA A 11 -22.94 1.05 5.62
CA ALA A 11 -23.07 1.00 4.16
C ALA A 11 -22.12 1.99 3.46
N GLN A 12 -22.06 3.24 3.93
CA GLN A 12 -21.09 4.22 3.43
C GLN A 12 -19.65 3.74 3.64
N GLY A 13 -19.40 3.08 4.75
CA GLY A 13 -18.09 2.57 5.08
C GLY A 13 -17.60 1.46 4.16
N ILE A 14 -18.49 0.50 3.87
CA ILE A 14 -18.24 -0.57 2.91
C ILE A 14 -18.06 0.02 1.50
N ALA A 15 -18.88 1.00 1.10
CA ALA A 15 -18.76 1.65 -0.20
C ALA A 15 -17.40 2.34 -0.38
N LYS A 16 -16.91 3.07 0.63
CA LYS A 16 -15.56 3.69 0.59
C LYS A 16 -14.45 2.65 0.49
N THR A 17 -14.54 1.58 1.27
CA THR A 17 -13.58 0.46 1.21
C THR A 17 -13.58 -0.16 -0.19
N ALA A 18 -14.75 -0.49 -0.73
CA ALA A 18 -14.89 -1.07 -2.07
C ALA A 18 -14.35 -0.14 -3.17
N LEU A 19 -14.59 1.17 -3.06
CA LEU A 19 -14.07 2.16 -4.02
C LEU A 19 -12.53 2.19 -4.01
N VAL A 20 -11.91 2.24 -2.83
CA VAL A 20 -10.44 2.26 -2.71
C VAL A 20 -9.84 0.93 -3.18
N THR A 21 -10.46 -0.20 -2.84
CA THR A 21 -10.06 -1.52 -3.35
C THR A 21 -10.14 -1.57 -4.88
N ALA A 22 -11.24 -1.12 -5.48
CA ALA A 22 -11.42 -1.09 -6.92
C ALA A 22 -10.41 -0.16 -7.61
N LEU A 23 -10.13 1.01 -7.01
CA LEU A 23 -9.12 1.93 -7.51
C LEU A 23 -7.72 1.29 -7.46
N TYR A 24 -7.37 0.62 -6.37
CA TYR A 24 -6.11 -0.10 -6.24
C TYR A 24 -5.96 -1.12 -7.37
N VAL A 25 -6.93 -2.02 -7.53
CA VAL A 25 -6.92 -3.06 -8.57
C VAL A 25 -6.82 -2.44 -9.97
N THR A 26 -7.63 -1.41 -10.25
CA THR A 26 -7.66 -0.75 -11.57
C THR A 26 -6.31 -0.12 -11.90
N LEU A 27 -5.71 0.60 -10.95
CA LEU A 27 -4.40 1.23 -11.16
C LEU A 27 -3.32 0.18 -11.40
N THR A 28 -3.32 -0.95 -10.66
CA THR A 28 -2.38 -2.04 -10.91
C THR A 28 -2.59 -2.67 -12.29
N MET A 29 -3.84 -2.88 -12.70
CA MET A 29 -4.16 -3.50 -13.99
C MET A 29 -3.74 -2.64 -15.19
N ILE A 30 -3.91 -1.31 -15.11
CA ILE A 30 -3.51 -0.41 -16.20
C ILE A 30 -2.00 -0.50 -16.48
N VAL A 31 -1.19 -0.72 -15.46
CA VAL A 31 0.27 -0.88 -15.57
C VAL A 31 0.74 -2.31 -15.36
N SER A 32 -0.14 -3.30 -15.57
CA SER A 32 0.11 -4.73 -15.31
C SER A 32 1.46 -5.25 -15.84
N PRO A 33 1.92 -4.94 -17.07
CA PRO A 33 3.20 -5.44 -17.58
C PRO A 33 4.41 -4.99 -16.74
N ILE A 34 4.32 -3.81 -16.13
CA ILE A 34 5.37 -3.25 -15.27
C ILE A 34 5.18 -3.72 -13.82
N SER A 35 3.92 -3.89 -13.39
CA SER A 35 3.54 -4.30 -12.02
C SER A 35 3.84 -5.75 -11.66
N PHE A 36 3.86 -6.66 -12.64
CA PHE A 36 4.21 -8.08 -12.44
C PHE A 36 5.49 -8.48 -13.16
N GLY A 37 6.19 -7.51 -13.77
CA GLY A 37 7.49 -7.72 -14.39
C GLY A 37 8.66 -7.68 -13.39
N PRO A 38 9.91 -7.67 -13.87
CA PRO A 38 11.11 -7.70 -13.01
C PRO A 38 11.22 -6.53 -12.03
N ILE A 39 10.66 -5.36 -12.39
CA ILE A 39 10.69 -4.14 -11.57
C ILE A 39 9.54 -4.12 -10.54
N GLN A 40 8.47 -4.89 -10.78
CA GLN A 40 7.23 -4.92 -10.00
C GLN A 40 6.69 -3.55 -9.59
N PHE A 41 6.76 -2.58 -10.49
CA PHE A 41 6.35 -1.21 -10.20
C PHE A 41 4.83 -1.08 -10.19
N ARG A 42 4.27 -0.69 -9.04
CA ARG A 42 2.82 -0.53 -8.85
C ARG A 42 2.47 0.87 -8.41
N ILE A 43 1.83 1.62 -9.31
CA ILE A 43 1.30 2.97 -9.00
C ILE A 43 0.26 2.89 -7.86
N SER A 44 -0.46 1.78 -7.77
CA SER A 44 -1.46 1.51 -6.73
C SER A 44 -0.90 1.52 -5.31
N GLU A 45 0.40 1.24 -5.11
CA GLU A 45 1.04 1.31 -3.78
C GLU A 45 1.06 2.74 -3.23
N GLY A 46 0.95 3.76 -4.10
CA GLY A 46 0.73 5.14 -3.66
C GLY A 46 -0.55 5.34 -2.84
N LEU A 47 -1.55 4.46 -2.97
CA LEU A 47 -2.77 4.49 -2.14
C LEU A 47 -2.50 4.09 -0.69
N ASN A 48 -1.34 3.50 -0.38
CA ASN A 48 -0.97 3.08 0.97
C ASN A 48 -1.06 4.24 1.96
N TYR A 49 -0.77 5.48 1.54
CA TYR A 49 -0.90 6.67 2.39
C TYR A 49 -2.30 6.88 2.98
N LEU A 50 -3.37 6.39 2.32
CA LEU A 50 -4.72 6.44 2.86
C LEU A 50 -4.82 5.69 4.20
N GLY A 51 -4.03 4.62 4.37
CA GLY A 51 -3.93 3.85 5.61
C GLY A 51 -3.41 4.63 6.82
N LEU A 52 -2.74 5.78 6.63
CA LEU A 52 -2.30 6.67 7.71
C LEU A 52 -3.45 7.45 8.34
N PHE A 53 -4.53 7.70 7.58
CA PHE A 53 -5.66 8.51 8.02
C PHE A 53 -6.70 7.65 8.74
N HIS A 54 -7.05 6.48 8.18
CA HIS A 54 -8.07 5.63 8.78
C HIS A 54 -7.77 4.13 8.65
N LYS A 55 -8.05 3.35 9.71
CA LYS A 55 -7.82 1.88 9.75
C LYS A 55 -8.54 1.13 8.63
N ARG A 56 -9.69 1.65 8.17
CA ARG A 56 -10.47 1.06 7.06
C ARG A 56 -9.65 0.89 5.78
N TYR A 57 -8.76 1.84 5.48
CA TYR A 57 -8.03 1.82 4.22
C TYR A 57 -6.94 0.77 4.24
N VAL A 58 -6.42 0.40 5.41
CA VAL A 58 -5.55 -0.78 5.55
C VAL A 58 -6.27 -2.01 5.02
N THR A 59 -7.51 -2.25 5.45
CA THR A 59 -8.32 -3.36 4.93
C THR A 59 -8.61 -3.20 3.43
N ALA A 60 -8.94 -1.99 2.97
CA ALA A 60 -9.24 -1.74 1.55
C ALA A 60 -8.05 -2.06 0.63
N ILE A 61 -6.85 -1.62 1.01
CA ILE A 61 -5.61 -1.86 0.27
C ILE A 61 -5.27 -3.35 0.31
N SER A 62 -5.30 -3.99 1.48
CA SER A 62 -5.02 -5.42 1.60
C SER A 62 -5.95 -6.26 0.72
N LEU A 63 -7.23 -5.91 0.64
CA LEU A 63 -8.16 -6.55 -0.29
C LEU A 63 -7.77 -6.32 -1.75
N GLY A 64 -7.30 -5.12 -2.09
CA GLY A 64 -6.80 -4.82 -3.45
C GLY A 64 -5.62 -5.69 -3.84
N VAL A 65 -4.64 -5.86 -2.93
CA VAL A 65 -3.48 -6.74 -3.12
C VAL A 65 -3.90 -8.19 -3.30
N ILE A 66 -4.81 -8.69 -2.44
CA ILE A 66 -5.34 -10.06 -2.54
C ILE A 66 -5.98 -10.27 -3.91
N ILE A 67 -6.87 -9.37 -4.32
CA ILE A 67 -7.62 -9.50 -5.58
C ILE A 67 -6.66 -9.49 -6.77
N VAL A 68 -5.76 -8.50 -6.84
CA VAL A 68 -4.90 -8.36 -8.02
C VAL A 68 -3.89 -9.52 -8.12
N ASN A 69 -3.33 -9.98 -7.00
CA ASN A 69 -2.42 -11.12 -7.01
C ASN A 69 -3.16 -12.43 -7.32
N ALA A 70 -4.42 -12.58 -6.87
CA ALA A 70 -5.22 -13.77 -7.18
C ALA A 70 -5.62 -13.84 -8.66
N MET A 71 -5.77 -12.69 -9.32
CA MET A 71 -6.12 -12.61 -10.73
C MET A 71 -4.92 -12.76 -11.67
N PHE A 72 -3.76 -12.20 -11.29
CA PHE A 72 -2.63 -12.01 -12.21
C PHE A 72 -1.31 -12.65 -11.76
N SER A 73 -1.25 -13.27 -10.58
CA SER A 73 -0.03 -13.89 -10.07
C SER A 73 -0.25 -15.28 -9.45
N THR A 74 0.77 -15.80 -8.77
CA THR A 74 0.76 -17.12 -8.14
C THR A 74 0.03 -17.12 -6.79
N PRO A 75 -0.49 -18.26 -6.32
CA PRO A 75 -1.07 -18.35 -4.97
C PRO A 75 -0.10 -17.97 -3.85
N LEU A 76 1.22 -18.21 -4.05
CA LEU A 76 2.24 -17.81 -3.09
C LEU A 76 2.35 -16.29 -3.00
N ASP A 77 2.30 -15.59 -4.14
CA ASP A 77 2.31 -14.13 -4.21
C ASP A 77 1.08 -13.51 -3.53
N VAL A 78 -0.07 -14.18 -3.56
CA VAL A 78 -1.25 -13.74 -2.82
C VAL A 78 -0.95 -13.72 -1.33
N ILE A 79 -0.41 -14.81 -0.80
CA ILE A 79 -0.13 -14.95 0.64
C ILE A 79 1.00 -14.00 1.05
N VAL A 80 2.14 -14.09 0.38
CA VAL A 80 3.35 -13.32 0.74
C VAL A 80 3.17 -11.84 0.43
N GLY A 81 2.56 -11.50 -0.70
CA GLY A 81 2.27 -10.11 -1.07
C GLY A 81 1.32 -9.45 -0.08
N THR A 82 0.24 -10.13 0.30
CA THR A 82 -0.70 -9.61 1.30
C THR A 82 -0.02 -9.48 2.66
N PHE A 83 0.76 -10.50 3.06
CA PHE A 83 1.53 -10.47 4.31
C PHE A 83 2.50 -9.30 4.37
N HIS A 84 3.25 -9.08 3.29
CA HIS A 84 4.12 -7.93 3.12
C HIS A 84 3.35 -6.63 3.32
N THR A 85 2.29 -6.39 2.54
CA THR A 85 1.51 -5.14 2.65
C THR A 85 0.94 -4.92 4.05
N VAL A 86 0.38 -5.95 4.69
CA VAL A 86 -0.19 -5.82 6.04
C VAL A 86 0.90 -5.47 7.06
N ILE A 87 2.03 -6.17 7.05
CA ILE A 87 3.13 -5.89 7.97
C ILE A 87 3.71 -4.50 7.72
N SER A 88 3.96 -4.15 6.46
CA SER A 88 4.50 -2.84 6.08
C SER A 88 3.56 -1.72 6.49
N LEU A 89 2.25 -1.87 6.33
CA LEU A 89 1.26 -0.88 6.80
C LEU A 89 1.26 -0.74 8.31
N LEU A 90 1.32 -1.86 9.07
CA LEU A 90 1.31 -1.82 10.53
C LEU A 90 2.59 -1.16 11.08
N ILE A 91 3.75 -1.56 10.56
CA ILE A 91 5.05 -0.98 10.94
C ILE A 91 5.10 0.49 10.54
N ALA A 92 4.75 0.81 9.29
CA ALA A 92 4.78 2.18 8.77
C ALA A 92 3.90 3.09 9.60
N ARG A 93 2.68 2.65 9.94
CA ARG A 93 1.76 3.43 10.76
C ARG A 93 2.28 3.66 12.18
N PHE A 94 2.79 2.60 12.83
CA PHE A 94 3.35 2.72 14.17
C PHE A 94 4.55 3.68 14.21
N LEU A 95 5.48 3.56 13.25
CA LEU A 95 6.63 4.47 13.17
C LEU A 95 6.19 5.88 12.76
N ALA A 96 5.25 6.03 11.83
CA ALA A 96 4.76 7.31 11.37
C ALA A 96 4.10 8.09 12.52
N ASP A 97 3.28 7.44 13.35
CA ASP A 97 2.66 8.10 14.50
C ASP A 97 3.72 8.56 15.52
N LYS A 98 4.75 7.73 15.78
CA LYS A 98 5.87 8.10 16.65
C LYS A 98 6.70 9.26 16.09
N MET A 99 7.06 9.21 14.81
CA MET A 99 7.82 10.27 14.15
C MET A 99 7.02 11.56 14.03
N GLY A 100 5.71 11.47 13.74
CA GLY A 100 4.81 12.63 13.69
C GLY A 100 4.88 13.45 14.97
N THR A 101 4.84 12.82 16.13
CA THR A 101 4.95 13.51 17.43
C THR A 101 6.31 14.16 17.71
N LEU A 102 7.37 13.74 17.01
CA LEU A 102 8.74 14.22 17.22
C LEU A 102 9.13 15.39 16.31
N PHE A 103 8.44 15.58 15.18
CA PHE A 103 8.82 16.56 14.16
C PHE A 103 7.77 17.66 13.98
N LYS A 104 8.23 18.92 13.89
CA LYS A 104 7.38 20.11 13.63
C LYS A 104 6.53 20.04 12.35
N LYS A 105 6.88 19.17 11.40
CA LYS A 105 6.12 18.91 10.15
C LYS A 105 5.53 17.50 10.18
N GLU A 106 4.53 17.30 11.02
CA GLU A 106 3.96 15.98 11.34
C GLU A 106 3.53 15.21 10.08
N CYS A 107 2.84 15.88 9.14
CA CYS A 107 2.32 15.20 7.94
C CYS A 107 3.44 14.72 6.99
N LEU A 108 4.45 15.54 6.74
CA LEU A 108 5.56 15.17 5.85
C LEU A 108 6.41 14.04 6.47
N ALA A 109 6.66 14.10 7.77
CA ALA A 109 7.40 13.07 8.49
C ALA A 109 6.70 11.70 8.40
N ARG A 110 5.36 11.68 8.54
CA ARG A 110 4.56 10.46 8.39
C ARG A 110 4.66 9.87 6.99
N PHE A 111 4.61 10.70 5.95
CA PHE A 111 4.71 10.25 4.55
C PHE A 111 6.10 9.69 4.21
N ILE A 112 7.16 10.37 4.63
CA ILE A 112 8.54 9.90 4.42
C ILE A 112 8.76 8.57 5.15
N THR A 113 8.33 8.49 6.40
CA THR A 113 8.46 7.26 7.20
C THR A 113 7.80 6.09 6.50
N MET A 114 6.61 6.30 5.95
CA MET A 114 5.88 5.26 5.24
C MET A 114 6.55 4.83 3.94
N ALA A 115 7.04 5.77 3.12
CA ALA A 115 7.79 5.45 1.91
C ALA A 115 9.05 4.62 2.20
N VAL A 116 9.79 5.01 3.25
CA VAL A 116 11.02 4.29 3.65
C VAL A 116 10.69 2.90 4.16
N VAL A 117 9.68 2.74 5.01
CA VAL A 117 9.28 1.42 5.51
C VAL A 117 8.85 0.50 4.38
N PHE A 118 8.02 0.96 3.45
CA PHE A 118 7.60 0.16 2.29
C PHE A 118 8.77 -0.25 1.40
N SER A 119 9.67 0.69 1.10
CA SER A 119 10.88 0.38 0.31
C SER A 119 11.80 -0.63 1.00
N LEU A 120 12.02 -0.52 2.31
CA LEU A 120 12.87 -1.46 3.07
C LEU A 120 12.22 -2.85 3.24
N THR A 121 10.90 -2.91 3.35
CA THR A 121 10.17 -4.17 3.54
C THR A 121 10.07 -5.02 2.27
N MET A 122 10.43 -4.47 1.10
CA MET A 122 10.57 -5.21 -0.16
C MET A 122 11.55 -6.40 -0.07
N PHE A 123 12.38 -6.45 0.98
CA PHE A 123 13.16 -7.62 1.35
C PHE A 123 12.31 -8.91 1.40
N ILE A 124 11.06 -8.83 1.88
CA ILE A 124 10.15 -9.98 1.98
C ILE A 124 9.82 -10.53 0.58
N ILE A 125 9.52 -9.67 -0.37
CA ILE A 125 9.18 -10.05 -1.76
C ILE A 125 10.44 -10.56 -2.49
N ALA A 126 11.56 -9.86 -2.34
CA ALA A 126 12.83 -10.28 -2.92
C ALA A 126 13.25 -11.68 -2.42
N TRP A 127 13.01 -11.95 -1.13
CA TRP A 127 13.32 -13.25 -0.53
C TRP A 127 12.44 -14.35 -1.11
N MET A 128 11.14 -14.09 -1.28
CA MET A 128 10.22 -15.02 -1.91
C MET A 128 10.66 -15.39 -3.32
N LEU A 129 10.97 -14.39 -4.16
CA LEU A 129 11.40 -14.60 -5.55
C LEU A 129 12.69 -15.41 -5.64
N TYR A 130 13.63 -15.15 -4.74
CA TYR A 130 14.87 -15.93 -4.65
C TYR A 130 14.62 -17.36 -4.20
N TYR A 131 13.74 -17.56 -3.22
CA TYR A 131 13.41 -18.89 -2.69
C TYR A 131 12.72 -19.79 -3.72
N ILE A 132 11.87 -19.24 -4.58
CA ILE A 132 11.21 -19.98 -5.67
C ILE A 132 12.07 -20.10 -6.94
N GLU A 133 13.34 -19.68 -6.88
CA GLU A 133 14.29 -19.70 -8.00
C GLU A 133 13.82 -18.91 -9.25
N ALA A 134 12.89 -17.95 -9.07
CA ALA A 134 12.43 -17.08 -10.15
C ALA A 134 13.48 -16.03 -10.55
N VAL A 135 14.42 -15.73 -9.65
CA VAL A 135 15.53 -14.80 -9.88
C VAL A 135 16.86 -15.38 -9.37
N PRO A 136 17.98 -15.17 -10.07
CA PRO A 136 19.27 -15.73 -9.68
C PRO A 136 20.01 -14.92 -8.61
N PHE A 137 19.75 -13.60 -8.50
CA PHE A 137 20.48 -12.69 -7.63
C PHE A 137 19.57 -11.95 -6.66
N PHE A 138 19.70 -12.25 -5.37
CA PHE A 138 18.89 -11.66 -4.30
C PHE A 138 19.09 -10.13 -4.17
N TRP A 139 20.34 -9.67 -4.01
CA TRP A 139 20.63 -8.26 -3.72
C TRP A 139 20.24 -7.31 -4.86
N GLU A 140 20.46 -7.73 -6.10
CA GLU A 140 20.06 -6.96 -7.28
C GLU A 140 18.54 -6.84 -7.38
N THR A 141 17.83 -7.95 -7.16
CA THR A 141 16.36 -7.98 -7.13
C THR A 141 15.84 -7.08 -6.01
N TYR A 142 16.38 -7.22 -4.80
CA TYR A 142 15.98 -6.39 -3.66
C TYR A 142 16.16 -4.90 -3.93
N LEU A 143 17.32 -4.49 -4.45
CA LEU A 143 17.56 -3.08 -4.75
C LEU A 143 16.61 -2.57 -5.84
N THR A 144 16.35 -3.36 -6.87
CA THR A 144 15.42 -2.99 -7.95
C THR A 144 14.01 -2.79 -7.41
N LEU A 145 13.51 -3.74 -6.60
CA LEU A 145 12.18 -3.67 -5.98
C LEU A 145 12.08 -2.53 -4.96
N ALA A 146 13.11 -2.33 -4.14
CA ALA A 146 13.14 -1.26 -3.15
C ALA A 146 13.13 0.13 -3.80
N ILE A 147 13.87 0.30 -4.90
CA ILE A 147 13.89 1.56 -5.67
C ILE A 147 12.55 1.78 -6.37
N SER A 148 11.99 0.75 -7.00
CA SER A 148 10.71 0.88 -7.70
C SER A 148 9.58 1.23 -6.74
N GLU A 149 9.55 0.59 -5.58
CA GLU A 149 8.61 0.90 -4.50
C GLU A 149 8.79 2.33 -3.99
N LEU A 150 10.03 2.76 -3.77
CA LEU A 150 10.31 4.12 -3.32
C LEU A 150 9.79 5.15 -4.33
N ILE A 151 9.99 4.90 -5.64
CA ILE A 151 9.46 5.78 -6.70
C ILE A 151 7.94 5.77 -6.68
N ALA A 152 7.29 4.61 -6.56
CA ALA A 152 5.83 4.50 -6.51
C ALA A 152 5.26 5.27 -5.32
N MET A 153 5.88 5.13 -4.14
CA MET A 153 5.52 5.85 -2.92
C MET A 153 5.75 7.35 -3.07
N ILE A 154 6.85 7.80 -3.67
CA ILE A 154 7.07 9.24 -3.91
C ILE A 154 5.96 9.81 -4.81
N LEU A 155 5.63 9.15 -5.93
CA LEU A 155 4.57 9.59 -6.83
C LEU A 155 3.19 9.59 -6.15
N GLY A 156 2.89 8.55 -5.39
CA GLY A 156 1.68 8.48 -4.56
C GLY A 156 1.62 9.62 -3.54
N GLY A 157 2.74 9.92 -2.89
CA GLY A 157 2.87 10.99 -1.91
C GLY A 157 2.62 12.36 -2.54
N LEU A 158 3.15 12.62 -3.74
CA LEU A 158 2.89 13.86 -4.49
C LEU A 158 1.41 14.07 -4.82
N ILE A 159 0.64 13.00 -4.97
CA ILE A 159 -0.81 13.05 -5.25
C ILE A 159 -1.62 13.15 -3.95
N VAL A 160 -1.35 12.27 -2.97
CA VAL A 160 -2.16 12.15 -1.75
C VAL A 160 -1.87 13.28 -0.76
N TYR A 161 -0.63 13.80 -0.70
CA TYR A 161 -0.26 14.89 0.20
C TYR A 161 -1.11 16.16 -0.02
N PRO A 162 -1.19 16.76 -1.23
CA PRO A 162 -2.04 17.92 -1.46
C PRO A 162 -3.53 17.60 -1.31
N LEU A 163 -3.93 16.36 -1.60
CA LEU A 163 -5.30 15.91 -1.47
C LEU A 163 -5.73 15.82 0.00
N SER A 164 -4.81 15.51 0.91
CA SER A 164 -5.08 15.43 2.35
C SER A 164 -5.53 16.77 2.96
N PHE A 165 -5.18 17.89 2.35
CA PHE A 165 -5.66 19.22 2.75
C PHE A 165 -7.04 19.58 2.18
N ARG A 166 -7.55 18.80 1.21
CA ARG A 166 -8.81 19.08 0.51
C ARG A 166 -9.91 18.08 0.83
N ILE A 167 -9.55 16.85 1.19
CA ILE A 167 -10.47 15.75 1.47
C ILE A 167 -10.22 15.23 2.90
N ASP A 168 -11.28 15.12 3.68
CA ASP A 168 -11.22 14.49 5.00
C ASP A 168 -11.23 12.96 4.86
N PHE A 169 -10.05 12.38 4.90
CA PHE A 169 -9.87 10.92 4.87
C PHE A 169 -10.15 10.25 6.22
N ASN A 170 -10.43 10.98 7.31
CA ASN A 170 -10.60 10.36 8.62
C ASN A 170 -11.99 9.72 8.84
N GLN A 171 -12.87 9.73 7.83
CA GLN A 171 -14.27 9.26 7.91
C GLN A 171 -14.51 7.87 7.33
#